data_AF-A0A955WGP6-F1
#
_entry.id   AF-A0A955WGP6-F1
#
_cell.length_a   1.000
_cell.length_b   1.000
_cell.length_c   1.000
_cell.angle_alpha   90.00
_cell.angle_beta   90.00
_cell.angle_gamma   90.00
#
_symmetry.space_group_name_H-M   'P 1'
#
loop_
_entity.id
_entity.type
_entity.pdbx_description
1 polymer ?
#
loop_
_entity_poly.entity_id
_entity_poly.type
_entity_poly.pdbx_seq_one_letter_code
_entity_poly.pdbx_strand_id
1 'polypeptide(L)'
;GAEVDIQLVTAWLLYMLWEGRWDTRRRWDLKRDDGGKYGMEGIDPWKQIITLDSADKLIRVLFQTFAHIMGLNGYHLPDMDEIADLAHQHYDNAARGGEGHMEVGKLIQNVVNNKVTMTLSVKPFGCMPSSGVSDGVQALVTSLHPDAIFLPIETSGDSAVNVQSRVQMMLFKARRVAEKELEKALADTGLDLETARKLLAGDKRLRNPLFKAPHVGGSTAADMVHAAAARMRGNGMTRRLRTLAERTPGLNRLAARFA
;
A
#
# COMPACT_ATOMS: atom_id res chain seq x y z
N GLY A 1 13.54 2.16 -14.13
CA GLY A 1 12.39 3.08 -14.18
C GLY A 1 11.84 3.26 -12.79
N ALA A 2 10.82 4.09 -12.62
CA ALA A 2 10.04 4.18 -11.38
C ALA A 2 8.64 3.61 -11.66
N GLU A 3 8.15 2.76 -10.77
CA GLU A 3 6.75 2.34 -10.74
C GLU A 3 6.01 3.33 -9.84
N VAL A 4 4.88 3.85 -10.32
CA VAL A 4 4.09 4.84 -9.59
C VAL A 4 2.82 4.16 -9.10
N ASP A 5 2.65 4.10 -7.78
CA ASP A 5 1.40 3.71 -7.14
C ASP A 5 0.58 4.98 -6.87
N ILE A 6 -0.65 5.01 -7.40
CA ILE A 6 -1.55 6.16 -7.28
C ILE A 6 -2.73 5.74 -6.42
N GLN A 7 -3.07 6.60 -5.47
CA GLN A 7 -4.24 6.37 -4.63
C GLN A 7 -5.53 6.31 -5.45
N LEU A 8 -6.25 5.21 -5.28
CA LEU A 8 -7.54 5.00 -5.91
C LEU A 8 -8.62 5.84 -5.23
N VAL A 9 -9.60 6.30 -6.01
CA VAL A 9 -10.82 6.96 -5.50
C VAL A 9 -11.52 6.10 -4.45
N THR A 10 -11.44 4.77 -4.56
CA THR A 10 -11.96 3.84 -3.55
C THR A 10 -11.37 4.07 -2.16
N ALA A 11 -10.08 4.42 -2.05
CA ALA A 11 -9.48 4.74 -0.76
C ALA A 11 -10.13 5.97 -0.11
N TRP A 12 -10.54 6.96 -0.92
CA TRP A 12 -11.29 8.12 -0.44
C TRP A 12 -12.71 7.75 0.04
N LEU A 13 -13.39 6.84 -0.66
CA LEU A 13 -14.69 6.32 -0.20
C LEU A 13 -14.58 5.62 1.15
N LEU A 14 -13.57 4.76 1.32
CA LEU A 14 -13.30 4.07 2.58
C LEU A 14 -12.98 5.07 3.70
N TYR A 15 -12.22 6.12 3.38
CA TYR A 15 -11.93 7.21 4.33
C TYR A 15 -13.22 7.90 4.80
N MET A 16 -14.12 8.29 3.90
CA MET A 16 -15.39 8.93 4.29
C MET A 16 -16.28 8.02 5.14
N LEU A 17 -16.30 6.71 4.85
CA LEU A 17 -17.01 5.73 5.70
C LEU A 17 -16.36 5.60 7.07
N TRP A 18 -15.03 5.59 7.11
CA TRP A 18 -14.27 5.60 8.35
C TRP A 18 -14.57 6.84 9.20
N GLU A 19 -14.58 8.04 8.60
CA GLU A 19 -14.92 9.29 9.28
C GLU A 19 -16.32 9.23 9.89
N GLY A 20 -17.30 8.74 9.13
CA GLY A 20 -18.65 8.55 9.62
C GLY A 20 -18.72 7.61 10.84
N ARG A 21 -17.96 6.50 10.81
CA ARG A 21 -17.90 5.55 11.94
C ARG A 21 -17.22 6.20 13.16
N TRP A 22 -16.11 6.88 12.94
CA TRP A 22 -15.35 7.57 13.99
C TRP A 22 -16.18 8.66 14.67
N ASP A 23 -16.89 9.48 13.88
CA ASP A 23 -17.78 10.51 14.39
C ASP A 23 -18.95 9.94 15.19
N THR A 24 -19.58 8.89 14.66
CA THR A 24 -20.71 8.24 15.32
C THR A 24 -20.30 7.68 16.67
N ARG A 25 -19.09 7.12 16.78
CA ARG A 25 -18.53 6.61 18.04
C ARG A 25 -18.24 7.73 19.04
N ARG A 26 -17.67 8.86 18.59
CA ARG A 26 -17.36 10.00 19.48
C ARG A 26 -18.60 10.75 19.97
N ARG A 27 -19.65 10.78 19.16
CA ARG A 27 -20.90 11.51 19.42
C ARG A 27 -22.03 10.60 19.87
N TRP A 28 -21.69 9.39 20.32
CA TRP A 28 -22.62 8.33 20.65
C TRP A 28 -23.72 8.77 21.64
N ASP A 29 -23.33 9.57 22.62
CA ASP A 29 -24.21 10.05 23.69
C ASP A 29 -24.90 11.38 23.37
N LEU A 30 -24.56 12.05 22.25
CA LEU A 30 -25.07 13.38 21.88
C LEU A 30 -26.38 13.33 21.07
N LYS A 31 -27.23 12.33 21.30
CA LYS A 31 -28.44 12.03 20.49
C LYS A 31 -29.54 13.09 20.57
N ARG A 32 -29.44 14.04 21.50
CA ARG A 32 -30.45 15.08 21.75
C ARG A 32 -29.91 16.49 21.60
N ASP A 33 -28.59 16.64 21.63
CA ASP A 33 -27.93 17.94 21.75
C ASP A 33 -27.10 18.30 20.49
N ASP A 34 -27.10 17.41 19.49
CA ASP A 34 -26.38 17.58 18.23
C ASP A 34 -27.35 17.69 17.03
N GLY A 35 -28.07 18.81 16.98
CA GLY A 35 -29.02 19.16 15.90
C GLY A 35 -28.36 19.73 14.63
N GLY A 36 -27.04 19.57 14.47
CA GLY A 36 -26.32 20.02 13.29
C GLY A 36 -26.73 19.25 12.02
N LYS A 37 -26.37 19.75 10.83
CA LYS A 37 -26.66 19.11 9.53
C LYS A 37 -26.16 17.67 9.42
N TYR A 38 -25.05 17.35 10.10
CA TYR A 38 -24.48 16.01 10.22
C TYR A 38 -24.50 15.53 11.68
N GLY A 39 -25.44 16.06 12.45
CA GLY A 39 -25.60 15.81 13.87
C GLY A 39 -26.23 14.46 14.16
N MET A 40 -26.19 14.04 15.43
CA MET A 40 -26.72 12.76 15.88
C MET A 40 -28.17 12.84 16.39
N GLU A 41 -28.82 14.00 16.29
CA GLU A 41 -30.20 14.18 16.73
C GLU A 41 -31.17 13.26 15.97
N GLY A 42 -31.90 12.41 16.69
CA GLY A 42 -32.87 11.47 16.11
C GLY A 42 -32.25 10.28 15.36
N ILE A 43 -30.92 10.17 15.30
CA ILE A 43 -30.21 9.04 14.68
C ILE A 43 -29.91 7.98 15.75
N ASP A 44 -30.14 6.70 15.41
CA ASP A 44 -29.68 5.58 16.23
C ASP A 44 -28.22 5.24 15.88
N PRO A 45 -27.24 5.49 16.78
CA PRO A 45 -25.83 5.26 16.49
C PRO A 45 -25.50 3.82 16.16
N TRP A 46 -26.21 2.84 16.74
CA TRP A 46 -25.98 1.43 16.42
C TRP A 46 -26.33 1.15 14.96
N LYS A 47 -27.50 1.59 14.52
CA LYS A 47 -27.92 1.44 13.12
C LYS A 47 -26.97 2.18 12.18
N GLN A 48 -26.51 3.36 12.56
CA GLN A 48 -25.56 4.14 11.78
C GLN A 48 -24.22 3.41 11.62
N ILE A 49 -23.62 2.91 12.72
CA ILE A 49 -22.37 2.13 12.64
C ILE A 49 -22.54 0.89 11.78
N ILE A 50 -23.61 0.11 11.99
CA ILE A 50 -23.85 -1.12 11.21
C ILE A 50 -24.00 -0.81 9.72
N THR A 51 -24.69 0.28 9.39
CA THR A 51 -24.87 0.71 7.99
C THR A 51 -23.53 1.08 7.36
N LEU A 52 -22.71 1.87 8.05
CA LEU A 52 -21.40 2.29 7.56
C LEU A 52 -20.41 1.11 7.44
N ASP A 53 -20.42 0.19 8.41
CA ASP A 53 -19.59 -1.01 8.39
C ASP A 53 -20.01 -1.97 7.26
N SER A 54 -21.31 -2.10 7.02
CA SER A 54 -21.84 -2.88 5.90
C SER A 54 -21.45 -2.27 4.55
N ALA A 55 -21.48 -0.94 4.45
CA ALA A 55 -21.03 -0.22 3.25
C ALA A 55 -19.52 -0.40 3.00
N ASP A 56 -18.67 -0.31 4.02
CA ASP A 56 -17.22 -0.54 3.91
C ASP A 56 -16.95 -1.96 3.38
N LYS A 57 -17.57 -2.97 4.01
CA LYS A 57 -17.45 -4.37 3.60
C LYS A 57 -17.93 -4.59 2.16
N LEU A 58 -19.07 -4.00 1.78
CA LEU A 58 -19.60 -4.11 0.42
C LEU A 58 -18.61 -3.55 -0.60
N ILE A 59 -18.07 -2.35 -0.36
CA ILE A 59 -17.07 -1.73 -1.25
C ILE A 59 -15.84 -2.62 -1.39
N ARG A 60 -15.32 -3.14 -0.26
CA ARG A 60 -14.14 -4.02 -0.27
C ARG A 60 -14.41 -5.31 -1.04
N VAL A 61 -15.55 -5.96 -0.83
CA VAL A 61 -15.93 -7.19 -1.54
C VAL A 61 -16.10 -6.94 -3.04
N LEU A 62 -16.81 -5.88 -3.42
CA LEU A 62 -16.98 -5.53 -4.84
C LEU A 62 -15.65 -5.24 -5.51
N PHE A 63 -14.83 -4.39 -4.90
CA PHE A 63 -13.50 -4.05 -5.42
C PHE A 63 -12.63 -5.30 -5.56
N GLN A 64 -12.56 -6.13 -4.51
CA GLN A 64 -11.75 -7.33 -4.52
C GLN A 64 -12.24 -8.33 -5.56
N THR A 65 -13.55 -8.42 -5.80
CA THR A 65 -14.13 -9.26 -6.85
C THR A 65 -13.66 -8.81 -8.23
N PHE A 66 -13.75 -7.51 -8.52
CA PHE A 66 -13.23 -6.95 -9.78
C PHE A 66 -11.72 -7.14 -9.92
N ALA A 67 -10.95 -6.94 -8.85
CA ALA A 67 -9.50 -7.14 -8.85
C ALA A 67 -9.13 -8.59 -9.21
N HIS A 68 -9.80 -9.58 -8.62
CA HIS A 68 -9.58 -10.99 -8.95
C HIS A 68 -9.94 -11.34 -10.40
N ILE A 69 -11.08 -10.83 -10.90
CA ILE A 69 -11.51 -11.04 -12.29
C ILE A 69 -10.48 -10.47 -13.27
N MET A 70 -9.93 -9.29 -12.97
CA MET A 70 -8.88 -8.68 -13.79
C MET A 70 -7.52 -9.36 -13.64
N GLY A 71 -7.31 -10.19 -12.61
CA GLY A 71 -6.03 -10.87 -12.34
C GLY A 71 -5.12 -10.14 -11.34
N LEU A 72 -5.57 -9.03 -10.75
CA LEU A 72 -4.91 -8.27 -9.67
C LEU A 72 -5.09 -8.93 -8.30
N ASN A 73 -4.83 -10.25 -8.23
CA ASN A 73 -5.13 -11.07 -7.05
C ASN A 73 -4.32 -10.67 -5.79
N GLY A 74 -3.18 -9.99 -5.97
CA GLY A 74 -2.32 -9.54 -4.87
C GLY A 74 -2.53 -8.08 -4.45
N TYR A 75 -3.52 -7.39 -5.03
CA TYR A 75 -3.82 -6.01 -4.65
C TYR A 75 -4.79 -6.00 -3.46
N HIS A 76 -4.49 -5.17 -2.47
CA HIS A 76 -5.28 -5.01 -1.26
C HIS A 76 -5.61 -3.53 -1.02
N LEU A 77 -6.86 -3.25 -0.66
CA LEU A 77 -7.29 -1.90 -0.28
C LEU A 77 -6.68 -1.51 1.09
N PRO A 78 -6.39 -0.22 1.29
CA PRO A 78 -5.84 0.27 2.55
C PRO A 78 -6.79 0.02 3.74
N ASP A 79 -6.19 -0.18 4.91
CA ASP A 79 -6.89 -0.16 6.19
C ASP A 79 -6.90 1.29 6.72
N MET A 80 -8.11 1.83 6.89
CA MET A 80 -8.28 3.21 7.34
C MET A 80 -8.04 3.34 8.85
N ASP A 81 -8.34 2.28 9.61
CA ASP A 81 -8.13 2.28 11.06
C ASP A 81 -6.62 2.27 11.36
N GLU A 82 -5.83 1.44 10.63
CA GLU A 82 -4.37 1.45 10.73
C GLU A 82 -3.76 2.82 10.41
N ILE A 83 -4.20 3.45 9.30
CA ILE A 83 -3.66 4.76 8.88
C ILE A 83 -4.01 5.84 9.92
N ALA A 84 -5.22 5.81 10.46
CA ALA A 84 -5.66 6.74 11.49
C ALA A 84 -4.88 6.57 12.80
N ASP A 85 -4.60 5.33 13.21
CA ASP A 85 -3.81 5.04 14.41
C ASP A 85 -2.35 5.49 14.26
N LEU A 86 -1.74 5.27 13.09
CA LEU A 86 -0.39 5.73 12.77
C LEU A 86 -0.30 7.26 12.76
N ALA A 87 -1.33 7.93 12.24
CA ALA A 87 -1.36 9.39 12.19
C ALA A 87 -1.60 10.04 13.57
N HIS A 88 -2.43 9.42 14.42
CA HIS A 88 -2.95 10.03 15.64
C HIS A 88 -1.86 10.55 16.60
N GLN A 89 -0.68 9.95 16.60
CA GLN A 89 0.46 10.35 17.44
C GLN A 89 1.05 11.71 17.05
N HIS A 90 0.87 12.13 15.79
CA HIS A 90 1.49 13.31 15.21
C HIS A 90 0.48 14.30 14.62
N TYR A 91 -0.75 13.85 14.35
CA TYR A 91 -1.79 14.64 13.73
C TYR A 91 -3.17 14.18 14.23
N ASP A 92 -3.99 15.11 14.73
CA ASP A 92 -5.31 14.75 15.27
C ASP A 92 -6.26 14.28 14.14
N ASN A 93 -6.96 13.18 14.36
CA ASN A 93 -7.93 12.63 13.43
C ASN A 93 -9.16 13.54 13.24
N ALA A 94 -9.37 14.51 14.13
CA ALA A 94 -10.36 15.60 13.97
C ALA A 94 -9.95 16.63 12.91
N ALA A 95 -8.65 16.74 12.59
CA ALA A 95 -8.16 17.66 11.57
C ALA A 95 -8.37 17.08 10.17
N ARG A 96 -9.45 17.51 9.50
CA ARG A 96 -9.95 16.93 8.24
C ARG A 96 -9.78 17.82 7.01
N GLY A 97 -9.06 18.93 7.13
CA GLY A 97 -8.79 19.77 5.97
C GLY A 97 -7.91 19.05 4.96
N GLY A 98 -8.21 19.17 3.67
CA GLY A 98 -7.47 18.47 2.61
C GLY A 98 -7.68 16.95 2.70
N GLU A 99 -6.59 16.19 2.71
CA GLU A 99 -6.63 14.73 2.94
C GLU A 99 -6.67 14.36 4.44
N GLY A 100 -6.68 15.35 5.32
CA GLY A 100 -6.68 15.16 6.77
C GLY A 100 -5.46 14.38 7.26
N HIS A 101 -5.66 13.56 8.30
CA HIS A 101 -4.63 12.71 8.90
C HIS A 101 -4.11 11.60 7.95
N MET A 102 -4.80 11.35 6.83
CA MET A 102 -4.40 10.32 5.87
C MET A 102 -3.05 10.60 5.21
N GLU A 103 -2.74 11.87 4.92
CA GLU A 103 -1.47 12.23 4.28
C GLU A 103 -0.28 11.90 5.20
N VAL A 104 -0.41 12.26 6.49
CA VAL A 104 0.60 11.98 7.52
C VAL A 104 0.70 10.49 7.81
N GLY A 105 -0.43 9.83 8.06
CA GLY A 105 -0.47 8.40 8.37
C GLY A 105 0.08 7.53 7.23
N LYS A 106 -0.19 7.88 5.96
CA LYS A 106 0.38 7.16 4.81
C LYS A 106 1.87 7.32 4.68
N LEU A 107 2.44 8.50 4.93
CA LEU A 107 3.90 8.64 4.91
C LEU A 107 4.53 7.71 5.95
N ILE A 108 4.00 7.74 7.18
CA ILE A 108 4.50 6.89 8.26
C ILE A 108 4.35 5.42 7.90
N GLN A 109 3.17 5.00 7.41
CA GLN A 109 2.93 3.62 6.96
C GLN A 109 3.91 3.20 5.86
N ASN A 110 4.13 4.07 4.87
CA ASN A 110 5.02 3.79 3.75
C ASN A 110 6.45 3.53 4.21
N VAL A 111 6.90 4.24 5.25
CA VAL A 111 8.26 4.10 5.78
C VAL A 111 8.36 2.91 6.73
N VAL A 112 7.47 2.80 7.71
CA VAL A 112 7.47 1.74 8.73
C VAL A 112 7.29 0.36 8.10
N ASN A 113 6.36 0.24 7.15
CA ASN A 113 6.10 -1.03 6.46
C ASN A 113 6.92 -1.17 5.17
N ASN A 114 7.82 -0.22 4.89
CA ASN A 114 8.66 -0.17 3.70
C ASN A 114 7.86 -0.45 2.42
N LYS A 115 6.73 0.24 2.21
CA LYS A 115 5.81 -0.01 1.08
C LYS A 115 6.28 0.60 -0.22
N VAL A 116 7.03 1.70 -0.14
CA VAL A 116 7.57 2.44 -1.27
C VAL A 116 8.91 3.04 -0.90
N THR A 117 9.76 3.25 -1.90
CA THR A 117 11.07 3.92 -1.70
C THR A 117 10.98 5.44 -1.63
N MET A 118 9.87 6.04 -2.09
CA MET A 118 9.64 7.48 -2.09
C MET A 118 8.13 7.78 -2.09
N THR A 119 7.72 8.80 -1.34
CA THR A 119 6.36 9.36 -1.35
C THR A 119 6.38 10.75 -1.97
N LEU A 120 5.62 10.93 -3.05
CA LEU A 120 5.40 12.22 -3.72
C LEU A 120 3.99 12.73 -3.36
N SER A 121 3.91 13.83 -2.62
CA SER A 121 2.63 14.49 -2.32
C SER A 121 2.40 15.61 -3.34
N VAL A 122 1.34 15.48 -4.14
CA VAL A 122 0.94 16.46 -5.15
C VAL A 122 -0.32 17.17 -4.68
N LYS A 123 -0.28 18.50 -4.61
CA LYS A 123 -1.34 19.29 -3.97
C LYS A 123 -1.59 20.61 -4.71
N PRO A 124 -2.82 21.15 -4.66
CA PRO A 124 -3.11 22.43 -5.25
C PRO A 124 -2.44 23.58 -4.49
N PHE A 125 -2.04 24.63 -5.22
CA PHE A 125 -1.50 25.84 -4.62
C PHE A 125 -2.44 26.42 -3.56
N GLY A 126 -1.87 26.81 -2.41
CA GLY A 126 -2.61 27.49 -1.35
C GLY A 126 -3.57 26.58 -0.56
N CYS A 127 -3.49 25.26 -0.69
CA CYS A 127 -4.21 24.32 0.17
C CYS A 127 -3.64 24.38 1.61
N MET A 128 -4.07 25.36 2.40
CA MET A 128 -3.54 25.59 3.76
C MET A 128 -3.52 24.34 4.65
N PRO A 129 -4.54 23.46 4.67
CA PRO A 129 -4.47 22.24 5.46
C PRO A 129 -3.34 21.29 5.05
N SER A 130 -3.02 21.21 3.76
CA SER A 130 -1.94 20.36 3.26
C SER A 130 -0.60 21.11 3.29
N SER A 131 -0.45 22.18 2.51
CA SER A 131 0.82 22.92 2.40
C SER A 131 1.25 23.70 3.64
N GLY A 132 0.32 24.10 4.50
CA GLY A 132 0.65 24.80 5.74
C GLY A 132 0.84 23.83 6.89
N VAL A 133 -0.20 23.03 7.17
CA VAL A 133 -0.25 22.22 8.38
C VAL A 133 0.40 20.85 8.17
N SER A 134 -0.03 20.10 7.15
CA SER A 134 0.50 18.76 6.87
C SER A 134 2.00 18.80 6.61
N ASP A 135 2.50 19.64 5.70
CA ASP A 135 3.94 19.77 5.43
C ASP A 135 4.77 20.12 6.68
N GLY A 136 4.24 20.99 7.54
CA GLY A 136 4.88 21.32 8.82
C GLY A 136 4.99 20.10 9.73
N VAL A 137 3.96 19.26 9.77
CA VAL A 137 3.96 17.99 10.51
C VAL A 137 4.90 16.97 9.86
N GLN A 138 4.95 16.93 8.53
CA GLN A 138 5.85 16.03 7.79
C GLN A 138 7.33 16.35 8.05
N ALA A 139 7.69 17.60 8.36
CA ALA A 139 9.04 17.95 8.82
C ALA A 139 9.42 17.23 10.13
N LEU A 140 8.46 17.09 11.06
CA LEU A 140 8.66 16.28 12.27
C LEU A 140 8.72 14.79 11.92
N VAL A 141 7.79 14.27 11.11
CA VAL A 141 7.76 12.85 10.72
C VAL A 141 9.07 12.44 10.06
N THR A 142 9.57 13.23 9.11
CA THR A 142 10.85 12.96 8.43
C THR A 142 12.06 13.08 9.35
N SER A 143 11.98 13.85 10.44
CA SER A 143 13.02 13.86 11.48
C SER A 143 13.03 12.58 12.32
N LEU A 144 11.85 12.00 12.58
CA LEU A 144 11.69 10.73 13.30
C LEU A 144 11.98 9.51 12.42
N HIS A 145 11.79 9.67 11.11
CA HIS A 145 12.02 8.66 10.09
C HIS A 145 13.00 9.19 9.03
N PRO A 146 14.32 9.24 9.30
CA PRO A 146 15.31 9.82 8.39
C PRO A 146 15.41 9.14 7.02
N ASP A 147 14.97 7.88 6.94
CA ASP A 147 14.95 7.10 5.70
C ASP A 147 13.76 7.47 4.79
N ALA A 148 12.81 8.28 5.29
CA ALA A 148 11.66 8.74 4.54
C ALA A 148 12.05 9.71 3.41
N ILE A 149 11.86 9.29 2.17
CA ILE A 149 11.98 10.19 1.01
C ILE A 149 10.60 10.78 0.72
N PHE A 150 10.31 11.91 1.33
CA PHE A 150 9.07 12.68 1.11
C PHE A 150 9.33 13.91 0.23
N LEU A 151 8.47 14.14 -0.75
CA LEU A 151 8.52 15.33 -1.61
C LEU A 151 7.12 15.94 -1.79
N PRO A 152 6.86 17.13 -1.20
CA PRO A 152 5.65 17.89 -1.49
C PRO A 152 5.84 18.78 -2.74
N ILE A 153 4.89 18.76 -3.67
CA ILE A 153 4.85 19.57 -4.89
C ILE A 153 3.51 20.31 -4.99
N GLU A 154 3.56 21.62 -5.25
CA GLU A 154 2.36 22.43 -5.46
C GLU A 154 2.05 22.64 -6.93
N THR A 155 0.89 22.14 -7.39
CA THR A 155 0.39 22.40 -8.73
C THR A 155 0.00 23.87 -8.83
N SER A 156 0.57 24.58 -9.81
CA SER A 156 0.43 26.03 -10.04
C SER A 156 1.21 26.96 -9.08
N GLY A 157 1.79 26.43 -8.00
CA GLY A 157 2.68 27.17 -7.11
C GLY A 157 4.16 27.04 -7.49
N ASP A 158 4.56 25.84 -7.90
CA ASP A 158 5.92 25.56 -8.36
C ASP A 158 6.07 25.78 -9.88
N SER A 159 7.22 26.34 -10.31
CA SER A 159 7.57 26.38 -11.73
C SER A 159 7.86 24.97 -12.26
N ALA A 160 7.54 24.71 -13.53
CA ALA A 160 7.74 23.39 -14.13
C ALA A 160 9.20 22.88 -14.02
N VAL A 161 10.17 23.79 -14.17
CA VAL A 161 11.60 23.47 -14.03
C VAL A 161 11.95 23.09 -12.59
N ASN A 162 11.39 23.78 -11.59
CA ASN A 162 11.59 23.46 -10.17
C ASN A 162 11.00 22.10 -9.80
N VAL A 163 9.80 21.79 -10.30
CA VAL A 163 9.17 20.48 -10.10
C VAL A 163 10.05 19.38 -10.68
N GLN A 164 10.49 19.54 -11.94
CA GLN A 164 11.32 18.54 -12.61
C GLN A 164 12.63 18.29 -11.87
N SER A 165 13.36 19.34 -11.46
CA SER A 165 14.64 19.19 -10.78
C SER A 165 14.50 18.53 -9.41
N ARG A 166 13.49 18.93 -8.60
CA ARG A 166 13.22 18.35 -7.27
C ARG A 166 12.81 16.88 -7.37
N VAL A 167 11.91 16.55 -8.31
CA VAL A 167 11.48 15.17 -8.54
C VAL A 167 12.65 14.31 -9.03
N GLN A 168 13.46 14.77 -9.98
CA GLN A 168 14.64 14.04 -10.46
C GLN A 168 15.64 13.76 -9.34
N MET A 169 15.91 14.75 -8.50
CA MET A 169 16.81 14.59 -7.34
C MET A 169 16.30 13.52 -6.38
N MET A 170 15.01 13.54 -6.03
CA MET A 170 14.44 12.55 -5.10
C MET A 170 14.33 11.16 -5.72
N LEU A 171 14.01 11.05 -7.02
CA LEU A 171 14.06 9.79 -7.75
C LEU A 171 15.47 9.19 -7.80
N PHE A 172 16.51 10.02 -7.89
CA PHE A 172 17.90 9.54 -7.81
C PHE A 172 18.19 8.91 -6.44
N LYS A 173 17.74 9.53 -5.34
CA LYS A 173 17.85 8.96 -3.98
C LYS A 173 17.06 7.66 -3.86
N ALA A 174 15.80 7.65 -4.29
CA ALA A 174 14.92 6.48 -4.26
C ALA A 174 15.51 5.30 -5.06
N ARG A 175 16.13 5.58 -6.22
CA ARG A 175 16.83 4.57 -7.01
C ARG A 175 17.99 3.92 -6.23
N ARG A 176 18.78 4.70 -5.49
CA ARG A 176 19.86 4.15 -4.65
C ARG A 176 19.33 3.25 -3.54
N VAL A 177 18.19 3.60 -2.94
CA VAL A 177 17.51 2.74 -1.96
C VAL A 177 17.07 1.43 -2.61
N ALA A 178 16.37 1.50 -3.76
CA ALA A 178 15.93 0.32 -4.50
C ALA A 178 17.08 -0.61 -4.93
N GLU A 179 18.23 -0.06 -5.30
CA GLU A 179 19.41 -0.86 -5.64
C GLU A 179 19.96 -1.62 -4.44
N LYS A 180 20.05 -0.97 -3.27
CA LYS A 180 20.47 -1.64 -2.03
C LYS A 180 19.49 -2.74 -1.62
N GLU A 181 18.19 -2.50 -1.78
CA GLU A 181 17.18 -3.53 -1.51
C GLU A 181 17.30 -4.72 -2.46
N LEU A 182 17.57 -4.48 -3.74
CA LEU A 182 17.81 -5.54 -4.71
C LEU A 182 19.07 -6.35 -4.35
N GLU A 183 20.16 -5.69 -4.00
CA GLU A 183 21.40 -6.35 -3.55
C GLU A 183 21.14 -7.23 -2.33
N LYS A 184 20.39 -6.70 -1.35
CA LYS A 184 19.98 -7.46 -0.16
C LYS A 184 19.11 -8.67 -0.54
N ALA A 185 18.12 -8.50 -1.40
CA ALA A 185 17.25 -9.59 -1.84
C ALA A 185 18.02 -10.70 -2.58
N LEU A 186 19.01 -10.33 -3.40
CA LEU A 186 19.90 -11.28 -4.06
C LEU A 186 20.76 -12.06 -3.04
N ALA A 187 21.33 -11.36 -2.05
CA ALA A 187 22.08 -11.98 -0.97
C ALA A 187 21.22 -12.92 -0.12
N ASP A 188 20.03 -12.49 0.29
CA ASP A 188 19.10 -13.26 1.12
C ASP A 188 18.58 -14.52 0.41
N THR A 189 18.47 -14.47 -0.92
CA THR A 189 18.02 -15.62 -1.74
C THR A 189 19.16 -16.49 -2.25
N GLY A 190 20.41 -16.02 -2.16
CA GLY A 190 21.59 -16.69 -2.74
C GLY A 190 21.59 -16.69 -4.27
N LEU A 191 20.81 -15.83 -4.91
CA LEU A 191 20.75 -15.71 -6.37
C LEU A 191 21.71 -14.63 -6.85
N ASP A 192 22.38 -14.88 -7.98
CA ASP A 192 22.98 -13.81 -8.76
C ASP A 192 21.93 -13.12 -9.65
N LEU A 193 22.25 -11.91 -10.12
CA LEU A 193 21.34 -11.09 -10.93
C LEU A 193 20.96 -11.75 -12.27
N GLU A 194 21.88 -12.46 -12.92
CA GLU A 194 21.63 -13.09 -14.22
C GLU A 194 20.68 -14.28 -14.07
N THR A 195 20.90 -15.10 -13.05
CA THR A 195 20.06 -16.23 -12.66
C THR A 195 18.66 -15.74 -12.27
N ALA A 196 18.56 -14.69 -11.44
CA ALA A 196 17.27 -14.09 -11.09
C ALA A 196 16.51 -13.62 -12.34
N ARG A 197 17.18 -12.94 -13.27
CA ARG A 197 16.58 -12.51 -14.55
C ARG A 197 16.12 -13.69 -15.40
N LYS A 198 16.92 -14.76 -15.50
CA LYS A 198 16.55 -15.98 -16.25
C LYS A 198 15.31 -16.66 -15.63
N LEU A 199 15.25 -16.77 -14.31
CA LEU A 199 14.09 -17.33 -13.60
C LEU A 199 12.83 -16.52 -13.85
N LEU A 200 12.94 -15.19 -13.75
CA LEU A 200 11.84 -14.27 -14.07
C LEU A 200 11.39 -14.41 -15.52
N ALA A 201 12.32 -14.42 -16.48
CA ALA A 201 12.00 -14.53 -17.90
C ALA A 201 11.41 -15.90 -18.31
N GLY A 202 11.80 -16.97 -17.60
CA GLY A 202 11.34 -18.33 -17.83
C GLY A 202 9.94 -18.63 -17.28
N ASP A 203 9.44 -17.83 -16.33
CA ASP A 203 8.17 -18.08 -15.68
C ASP A 203 7.03 -17.21 -16.22
N LYS A 204 6.03 -17.85 -16.83
CA LYS A 204 4.85 -17.16 -17.39
C LYS A 204 4.09 -16.34 -16.35
N ARG A 205 4.03 -16.78 -15.10
CA ARG A 205 3.29 -16.08 -14.03
C ARG A 205 4.05 -14.83 -13.58
N LEU A 206 5.37 -14.94 -13.38
CA LEU A 206 6.20 -13.80 -12.95
C LEU A 206 6.34 -12.72 -14.03
N ARG A 207 6.16 -13.09 -15.31
CA ARG A 207 6.13 -12.15 -16.44
C ARG A 207 4.78 -11.45 -16.64
N ASN A 208 3.74 -11.89 -15.96
CA ASN A 208 2.42 -11.29 -16.14
C ASN A 208 2.45 -9.85 -15.59
N PRO A 209 2.10 -8.83 -16.36
CA PRO A 209 2.10 -7.44 -15.89
C PRO A 209 1.12 -7.20 -14.73
N LEU A 210 0.15 -8.08 -14.53
CA LEU A 210 -0.84 -8.02 -13.44
C LEU A 210 -0.42 -8.83 -12.21
N PHE A 211 0.73 -9.51 -12.28
CA PHE A 211 1.25 -10.24 -11.13
C PHE A 211 1.91 -9.26 -10.14
N LYS A 212 1.36 -9.20 -8.93
CA LYS A 212 2.00 -8.55 -7.79
C LYS A 212 2.71 -9.60 -6.95
N ALA A 213 4.02 -9.46 -6.80
CA ALA A 213 4.80 -10.31 -5.89
C ALA A 213 4.41 -10.05 -4.42
N PRO A 214 4.54 -11.04 -3.53
CA PRO A 214 4.40 -10.81 -2.10
C PRO A 214 5.39 -9.75 -1.60
N HIS A 215 4.90 -8.86 -0.76
CA HIS A 215 5.66 -7.75 -0.18
C HIS A 215 6.76 -8.25 0.75
N VAL A 216 8.00 -7.90 0.46
CA VAL A 216 9.19 -8.15 1.30
C VAL A 216 10.01 -6.87 1.49
N GLY A 217 10.05 -5.99 0.49
CA GLY A 217 10.70 -4.68 0.55
C GLY A 217 9.95 -3.60 -0.21
N GLY A 218 10.49 -2.37 -0.23
CA GLY A 218 9.82 -1.21 -0.84
C GLY A 218 9.95 -1.11 -2.35
N SER A 219 10.81 -1.93 -2.96
CA SER A 219 11.01 -1.99 -4.39
C SER A 219 10.49 -3.29 -5.00
N THR A 220 9.72 -3.15 -6.09
CA THR A 220 9.22 -4.28 -6.89
C THR A 220 10.35 -5.23 -7.31
N ALA A 221 11.56 -4.72 -7.54
CA ALA A 221 12.69 -5.57 -7.91
C ALA A 221 13.07 -6.56 -6.79
N ALA A 222 13.12 -6.11 -5.54
CA ALA A 222 13.41 -6.97 -4.39
C ALA A 222 12.33 -8.06 -4.23
N ASP A 223 11.05 -7.66 -4.26
CA ASP A 223 9.92 -8.59 -4.15
C ASP A 223 9.93 -9.66 -5.25
N MET A 224 10.21 -9.25 -6.49
CA MET A 224 10.27 -10.17 -7.63
C MET A 224 11.42 -11.17 -7.51
N VAL A 225 12.57 -10.78 -6.95
CA VAL A 225 13.69 -11.70 -6.67
C VAL A 225 13.27 -12.75 -5.63
N HIS A 226 12.64 -12.33 -4.53
CA HIS A 226 12.12 -13.27 -3.52
C HIS A 226 11.05 -14.21 -4.11
N ALA A 227 10.15 -13.69 -4.94
CA ALA A 227 9.14 -14.50 -5.64
C ALA A 227 9.77 -15.53 -6.59
N ALA A 228 10.78 -15.14 -7.36
CA ALA A 228 11.52 -16.05 -8.25
C ALA A 228 12.23 -17.15 -7.44
N ALA A 229 12.89 -16.81 -6.34
CA ALA A 229 13.55 -17.75 -5.46
C ALA A 229 12.57 -18.74 -4.79
N ALA A 230 11.41 -18.26 -4.33
CA ALA A 230 10.36 -19.11 -3.77
C ALA A 230 9.85 -20.12 -4.80
N ARG A 231 9.68 -19.69 -6.05
CA ARG A 231 9.21 -20.54 -7.15
C ARG A 231 10.24 -21.58 -7.57
N MET A 232 11.53 -21.19 -7.61
CA MET A 232 12.64 -22.13 -7.85
C MET A 232 12.66 -23.24 -6.78
N ARG A 233 12.54 -22.87 -5.50
CA ARG A 233 12.49 -23.83 -4.38
C ARG A 233 11.26 -24.74 -4.45
N GLY A 234 10.08 -24.17 -4.73
CA GLY A 234 8.84 -24.92 -4.92
C GLY A 234 8.95 -25.95 -6.05
N ASN A 235 9.40 -25.54 -7.24
CA ASN A 235 9.59 -26.41 -8.39
C ASN A 235 10.63 -27.52 -8.13
N GLY A 236 11.68 -27.22 -7.36
CA GLY A 236 12.67 -28.21 -6.92
C GLY A 236 12.04 -29.31 -6.06
N MET A 237 11.12 -28.96 -5.16
CA MET A 237 10.38 -29.90 -4.33
C MET A 237 9.45 -30.78 -5.18
N THR A 238 8.68 -30.19 -6.10
CA THR A 238 7.80 -30.94 -7.01
C THR A 238 8.59 -31.88 -7.91
N ARG A 239 9.75 -31.43 -8.42
CA ARG A 239 10.61 -32.26 -9.28
C ARG A 239 11.19 -33.45 -8.51
N ARG A 240 11.65 -33.24 -7.26
CA ARG A 240 12.12 -34.32 -6.38
C ARG A 240 11.01 -35.32 -6.05
N LEU A 241 9.81 -34.84 -5.70
CA LEU A 241 8.65 -35.70 -5.45
C LEU A 241 8.28 -36.52 -6.68
N ARG A 242 8.34 -35.93 -7.88
CA ARG A 242 8.12 -36.64 -9.14
C ARG A 242 9.20 -37.68 -9.42
N THR A 243 10.48 -37.39 -9.17
CA THR A 243 11.56 -38.38 -9.34
C THR A 243 11.47 -39.52 -8.33
N LEU A 244 11.01 -39.24 -7.10
CA LEU A 244 10.72 -40.26 -6.08
C LEU A 244 9.53 -41.14 -6.47
N ALA A 245 8.48 -40.55 -7.05
CA ALA A 245 7.33 -41.29 -7.57
C ALA A 245 7.70 -42.17 -8.78
N GLU A 246 8.55 -41.68 -9.69
CA GLU A 246 9.05 -42.44 -10.85
C GLU A 246 9.99 -43.61 -10.44
N ARG A 247 10.66 -43.51 -9.29
CA ARG A 247 11.54 -44.57 -8.73
C ARG A 247 10.82 -45.61 -7.87
N THR A 248 9.54 -45.42 -7.58
CA THR A 248 8.76 -46.32 -6.72
C THR A 248 7.50 -46.78 -7.47
N PRO A 249 7.54 -47.90 -8.23
CA PRO A 249 6.39 -48.36 -8.98
C PRO A 249 5.30 -48.85 -8.01
N GLY A 250 4.33 -47.98 -7.70
CA GLY A 250 3.22 -48.27 -6.79
C GLY A 250 2.41 -47.05 -6.32
N LEU A 251 2.91 -45.81 -6.48
CA LEU A 251 2.29 -44.59 -5.94
C LEU A 251 1.59 -43.68 -6.97
N ASN A 252 1.16 -44.25 -8.11
CA ASN A 252 0.49 -43.51 -9.20
C ASN A 252 -0.88 -42.88 -8.83
N ARG A 253 -1.41 -43.09 -7.62
CA ARG A 253 -2.71 -42.52 -7.21
C ARG A 253 -2.63 -41.17 -6.48
N LEU A 254 -1.46 -40.73 -6.00
CA LEU A 254 -1.34 -39.45 -5.27
C LEU A 254 -0.94 -38.26 -6.17
N ALA A 255 -0.22 -38.49 -7.26
CA ALA A 255 0.22 -37.43 -8.16
C ALA A 255 -0.93 -36.79 -8.98
N ALA A 256 -2.06 -37.49 -9.15
CA ALA A 256 -3.21 -37.01 -9.90
C ALA A 256 -4.11 -36.02 -9.11
N ARG A 257 -3.82 -35.75 -7.83
CA ARG A 257 -4.60 -34.81 -6.99
C ARG A 257 -3.99 -33.41 -6.85
N PHE A 258 -2.81 -33.17 -7.45
CA PHE A 258 -2.08 -31.90 -7.35
C PHE A 258 -1.76 -31.26 -8.73
N ALA A 259 -2.49 -31.66 -9.77
CA ALA A 259 -2.46 -30.99 -11.09
C ALA A 259 -3.58 -29.95 -11.18
#